data_AF-A0A5C8BTM1-F1
#
_entry.id   AF-A0A5C8BTM1-F1
#
_cell.length_a   1.000
_cell.length_b   1.000
_cell.length_c   1.000
_cell.angle_alpha   90.00
_cell.angle_beta   90.00
_cell.angle_gamma   90.00
#
_symmetry.space_group_name_H-M   'P 1'
#
loop_
_entity.id
_entity.type
_entity.pdbx_description
1 polymer ?
#
loop_
_entity_poly.entity_id
_entity_poly.type
_entity_poly.pdbx_seq_one_letter_code
_entity_poly.pdbx_strand_id
1 'polypeptide(L)'
;MGVTVSEKIDFKKTFSTYHAKVGVFDIVEVPIQRFLMVDGAGDPNTSPAYVDALEVLYPFSYALKFHSKRELERDYVVPPLEGLWWAEDMSSFTSERDKNAWQWTMMLYVPEWLSADDVEVARLSAGKKQRPSALDKVRFETLDEGLCVQTLHIGSYEDEGPVLQRMHNDVMTTEELTMTGKHHEIYLSDPRRVAPEKLRTILRQPVTRRFDGPANTP
;
A
#
# COMPACT_ATOMS: atom_id res chain seq x y z
N MET A 1 24.93 -33.25 3.31
CA MET A 1 24.97 -31.80 3.53
C MET A 1 23.53 -31.32 3.59
N GLY A 2 23.03 -31.00 4.78
CA GLY A 2 21.67 -30.51 4.94
C GLY A 2 21.59 -29.12 4.34
N VAL A 3 20.68 -28.91 3.39
CA VAL A 3 20.33 -27.57 2.92
C VAL A 3 19.75 -26.84 4.12
N THR A 4 20.47 -25.87 4.66
CA THR A 4 19.92 -24.91 5.62
C THR A 4 18.80 -24.19 4.88
N VAL A 5 17.55 -24.51 5.21
CA VAL A 5 16.40 -23.77 4.70
C VAL A 5 16.53 -22.37 5.29
N SER A 6 16.89 -21.38 4.47
CA SER A 6 16.77 -19.96 4.84
C SER A 6 15.37 -19.76 5.41
N GLU A 7 15.29 -19.17 6.60
CA GLU A 7 14.01 -18.79 7.18
C GLU A 7 13.27 -17.87 6.19
N LYS A 8 12.02 -18.19 5.89
CA LYS A 8 11.21 -17.44 4.94
C LYS A 8 10.54 -16.28 5.67
N ILE A 9 10.95 -15.06 5.35
CA ILE A 9 10.41 -13.85 5.99
C ILE A 9 8.96 -13.61 5.53
N ASP A 10 8.07 -13.35 6.47
CA ASP A 10 6.69 -12.92 6.21
C ASP A 10 6.48 -11.55 6.86
N PHE A 11 6.49 -10.50 6.04
CA PHE A 11 6.41 -9.12 6.54
C PHE A 11 5.13 -8.84 7.31
N LYS A 12 4.04 -9.55 6.99
CA LYS A 12 2.77 -9.50 7.75
C LYS A 12 2.90 -9.96 9.20
N LYS A 13 4.00 -10.64 9.57
CA LYS A 13 4.28 -11.06 10.94
C LYS A 13 5.32 -10.16 11.61
N THR A 14 6.20 -9.53 10.84
CA THR A 14 7.32 -8.74 11.37
C THR A 14 6.99 -7.26 11.48
N PHE A 15 6.15 -6.71 10.59
CA PHE A 15 5.77 -5.30 10.61
C PHE A 15 4.53 -5.10 11.46
N SER A 16 4.69 -4.35 12.57
CA SER A 16 3.58 -3.94 13.43
C SER A 16 2.51 -3.15 12.69
N THR A 17 2.91 -2.41 11.65
CA THR A 17 2.01 -1.62 10.79
C THR A 17 1.02 -2.48 10.00
N TYR A 18 1.23 -3.81 9.91
CA TYR A 18 0.26 -4.77 9.34
C TYR A 18 -0.70 -5.41 10.37
N HIS A 19 -0.66 -4.99 11.64
CA HIS A 19 -1.44 -5.59 12.74
C HIS A 19 -2.56 -4.71 13.29
N ALA A 20 -3.20 -3.89 12.46
CA ALA A 20 -4.35 -3.07 12.86
C ALA A 20 -5.55 -3.91 13.32
N LYS A 21 -6.39 -3.33 14.20
CA LYS A 21 -7.60 -3.99 14.74
C LYS A 21 -8.87 -3.26 14.31
N VAL A 22 -9.97 -4.00 14.23
CA VAL A 22 -11.28 -3.42 13.87
C VAL A 22 -11.74 -2.47 14.97
N GLY A 23 -12.12 -1.26 14.58
CA GLY A 23 -12.67 -0.25 15.49
C GLY A 23 -11.65 0.44 16.41
N VAL A 24 -10.37 0.10 16.28
CA VAL A 24 -9.24 0.75 16.95
C VAL A 24 -8.47 1.56 15.91
N PHE A 25 -8.28 2.84 16.19
CA PHE A 25 -7.50 3.74 15.35
C PHE A 25 -6.13 3.93 15.99
N ASP A 26 -5.14 3.18 15.51
CA ASP A 26 -3.77 3.24 16.01
C ASP A 26 -3.04 4.41 15.34
N ILE A 27 -2.38 5.25 16.14
CA ILE A 27 -1.40 6.22 15.65
C ILE A 27 -0.05 5.48 15.57
N VAL A 28 0.50 5.35 14.37
CA VAL A 28 1.72 4.58 14.10
C VAL A 28 2.74 5.44 13.37
N GLU A 29 4.02 5.13 13.57
CA GLU A 29 5.10 5.67 12.75
C GLU A 29 5.52 4.61 11.73
N VAL A 30 5.32 4.91 10.46
CA VAL A 30 5.66 4.03 9.34
C VAL A 30 7.08 4.38 8.90
N PRO A 31 8.02 3.41 8.92
CA PRO A 31 9.37 3.69 8.45
C PRO A 31 9.38 3.98 6.96
N ILE A 32 10.42 4.67 6.51
CA ILE A 32 10.70 4.85 5.09
C ILE A 32 10.85 3.48 4.42
N GLN A 33 10.07 3.23 3.37
CA GLN A 33 10.01 1.95 2.68
C GLN A 33 10.15 2.14 1.17
N ARG A 34 10.50 1.07 0.45
CA ARG A 34 10.65 1.10 -1.00
C ARG A 34 9.67 0.15 -1.65
N PHE A 35 9.15 0.55 -2.81
CA PHE A 35 8.10 -0.20 -3.48
C PHE A 35 8.34 -0.23 -4.99
N LEU A 36 7.84 -1.30 -5.61
CA LEU A 36 7.48 -1.27 -7.02
C LEU A 36 6.12 -0.57 -7.11
N MET A 37 6.01 0.46 -7.94
CA MET A 37 4.82 1.32 -8.01
C MET A 37 4.35 1.52 -9.46
N VAL A 38 3.04 1.58 -9.67
CA VAL A 38 2.40 1.94 -10.94
C VAL A 38 1.30 2.94 -10.68
N ASP A 39 1.32 4.06 -11.39
CA ASP A 39 0.26 5.07 -11.34
C ASP A 39 -0.86 4.80 -12.34
N GLY A 40 -2.05 5.23 -11.98
CA GLY A 40 -3.19 5.30 -12.87
C GLY A 40 -4.28 6.21 -12.33
N ALA A 41 -5.41 6.19 -13.03
CA ALA A 41 -6.58 6.98 -12.71
C ALA A 41 -7.86 6.26 -13.12
N GLY A 42 -8.98 6.75 -12.61
CA GLY A 42 -10.32 6.24 -12.85
C GLY A 42 -10.70 5.04 -11.97
N ASP A 43 -11.95 4.61 -12.11
CA ASP A 43 -12.56 3.57 -11.28
C ASP A 43 -11.81 2.23 -11.43
N PRO A 44 -11.24 1.67 -10.35
CA PRO A 44 -10.51 0.41 -10.40
C PRO A 44 -11.37 -0.78 -10.87
N ASN A 45 -12.70 -0.69 -10.77
CA ASN A 45 -13.61 -1.74 -11.22
C ASN A 45 -13.77 -1.80 -12.74
N THR A 46 -13.44 -0.71 -13.45
CA THR A 46 -13.67 -0.61 -14.90
C THR A 46 -12.41 -0.23 -15.69
N SER A 47 -11.39 0.30 -15.03
CA SER A 47 -10.17 0.80 -15.65
C SER A 47 -9.27 -0.35 -16.15
N PRO A 48 -9.02 -0.46 -17.47
CA PRO A 48 -8.03 -1.41 -17.99
C PRO A 48 -6.62 -1.14 -17.44
N ALA A 49 -6.29 0.13 -17.17
CA ALA A 49 -5.01 0.52 -16.60
C ALA A 49 -4.79 -0.08 -15.21
N TYR A 50 -5.86 -0.25 -14.42
CA TYR A 50 -5.78 -0.91 -13.11
C TYR A 50 -5.44 -2.39 -13.25
N VAL A 51 -6.08 -3.09 -14.19
CA VAL A 51 -5.76 -4.50 -14.49
C VAL A 51 -4.32 -4.64 -14.97
N ASP A 52 -3.90 -3.80 -15.93
CA ASP A 52 -2.53 -3.78 -16.46
C ASP A 52 -1.48 -3.57 -15.35
N ALA A 53 -1.78 -2.70 -14.38
CA ALA A 53 -0.89 -2.45 -13.23
C ALA A 53 -0.69 -3.71 -12.38
N LEU A 54 -1.76 -4.44 -12.07
CA LEU A 54 -1.66 -5.68 -11.28
C LEU A 54 -0.99 -6.81 -12.07
N GLU A 55 -1.28 -6.92 -13.36
CA GLU A 55 -0.68 -7.90 -14.26
C GLU A 55 0.83 -7.71 -14.42
N VAL A 56 1.36 -6.52 -14.13
CA VAL A 56 2.81 -6.28 -14.14
C VAL A 56 3.47 -6.31 -12.76
N LEU A 57 2.81 -5.75 -11.74
CA LEU A 57 3.35 -5.68 -10.38
C LEU A 57 3.56 -7.08 -9.77
N TYR A 58 2.60 -7.99 -9.95
CA TYR A 58 2.72 -9.33 -9.37
C TYR A 58 3.85 -10.16 -10.01
N PRO A 59 3.91 -10.36 -11.34
CA PRO A 59 5.01 -11.11 -11.95
C PRO A 59 6.39 -10.51 -11.64
N PHE A 60 6.51 -9.19 -11.62
CA PHE A 60 7.76 -8.52 -11.26
C PHE A 60 8.14 -8.81 -9.81
N SER A 61 7.21 -8.65 -8.85
CA SER A 61 7.48 -8.95 -7.44
C SER A 61 7.85 -10.42 -7.20
N TYR A 62 7.25 -11.36 -7.95
CA TYR A 62 7.65 -12.76 -7.91
C TYR A 62 9.03 -13.00 -8.54
N ALA A 63 9.36 -12.35 -9.64
CA ALA A 63 10.69 -12.42 -10.25
C ALA A 63 11.77 -11.94 -9.25
N LEU A 64 11.51 -10.82 -8.57
CA LEU A 64 12.40 -10.27 -7.55
C LEU A 64 12.54 -11.20 -6.34
N LYS A 65 11.43 -11.79 -5.89
CA LYS A 65 11.43 -12.80 -4.83
C LYS A 65 12.28 -14.02 -5.20
N PHE A 66 12.15 -14.54 -6.42
CA PHE A 66 12.93 -15.70 -6.85
C PHE A 66 14.41 -15.36 -7.07
N HIS A 67 14.71 -14.13 -7.52
CA HIS A 67 16.07 -13.60 -7.56
C HIS A 67 16.68 -13.55 -6.15
N SER A 68 16.02 -12.91 -5.19
CA SER A 68 16.44 -12.86 -3.78
C SER A 68 16.72 -14.25 -3.20
N LYS A 69 15.82 -15.21 -3.45
CA LYS A 69 15.99 -16.57 -2.96
C LYS A 69 17.20 -17.28 -3.56
N ARG A 70 17.48 -17.06 -4.85
CA ARG A 70 18.51 -17.82 -5.60
C ARG A 70 19.90 -17.20 -5.47
N GLU A 71 20.00 -15.88 -5.58
CA GLU A 71 21.29 -15.17 -5.62
C GLU A 71 21.73 -14.68 -4.24
N LEU A 72 20.77 -14.34 -3.37
CA LEU A 72 21.05 -13.78 -2.05
C LEU A 72 20.76 -14.76 -0.91
N GLU A 73 20.26 -15.96 -1.22
CA GLU A 73 19.82 -16.97 -0.26
C GLU A 73 18.81 -16.45 0.78
N ARG A 74 18.05 -15.39 0.45
CA ARG A 74 17.03 -14.78 1.33
C ARG A 74 15.64 -14.95 0.72
N ASP A 75 14.83 -15.83 1.30
CA ASP A 75 13.45 -16.08 0.88
C ASP A 75 12.45 -15.20 1.66
N TYR A 76 11.43 -14.69 0.98
CA TYR A 76 10.32 -13.96 1.60
C TYR A 76 8.98 -14.30 0.94
N VAL A 77 7.88 -14.03 1.65
CA VAL A 77 6.52 -14.04 1.11
C VAL A 77 6.28 -12.70 0.41
N VAL A 78 5.77 -12.71 -0.83
CA VAL A 78 5.36 -11.46 -1.50
C VAL A 78 4.34 -10.74 -0.60
N PRO A 79 4.59 -9.49 -0.20
CA PRO A 79 3.69 -8.73 0.65
C PRO A 79 2.29 -8.54 0.03
N PRO A 80 1.29 -8.13 0.84
CA PRO A 80 0.02 -7.62 0.33
C PRO A 80 0.21 -6.57 -0.77
N LEU A 81 -0.75 -6.51 -1.69
CA LEU A 81 -0.90 -5.34 -2.55
C LEU A 81 -1.26 -4.14 -1.67
N GLU A 82 -0.69 -2.99 -2.00
CA GLU A 82 -0.94 -1.72 -1.35
C GLU A 82 -1.39 -0.69 -2.39
N GLY A 83 -2.24 0.23 -1.99
CA GLY A 83 -2.84 1.23 -2.85
C GLY A 83 -2.82 2.62 -2.22
N LEU A 84 -2.24 3.59 -2.92
CA LEU A 84 -2.41 5.00 -2.58
C LEU A 84 -3.56 5.57 -3.41
N TRP A 85 -4.45 6.34 -2.77
CA TRP A 85 -5.65 6.90 -3.38
C TRP A 85 -5.78 8.39 -3.06
N TRP A 86 -6.11 9.16 -4.09
CA TRP A 86 -6.38 10.59 -3.97
C TRP A 86 -7.27 11.08 -5.12
N ALA A 87 -7.73 12.31 -5.02
CA ALA A 87 -8.36 13.05 -6.10
C ALA A 87 -7.87 14.51 -6.03
N GLU A 88 -8.03 15.28 -7.11
CA GLU A 88 -7.67 16.72 -7.10
C GLU A 88 -8.49 17.49 -6.06
N ASP A 89 -9.76 17.13 -5.92
CA ASP A 89 -10.56 17.44 -4.75
C ASP A 89 -10.67 16.20 -3.86
N MET A 90 -10.08 16.26 -2.67
CA MET A 90 -10.14 15.16 -1.70
C MET A 90 -11.57 14.88 -1.23
N SER A 91 -12.51 15.83 -1.38
CA SER A 91 -13.94 15.60 -1.14
C SER A 91 -14.53 14.52 -2.06
N SER A 92 -13.96 14.36 -3.27
CA SER A 92 -14.35 13.34 -4.23
C SER A 92 -13.90 11.92 -3.83
N PHE A 93 -12.92 11.80 -2.93
CA PHE A 93 -12.54 10.52 -2.32
C PHE A 93 -13.33 10.23 -1.05
N THR A 94 -13.59 11.25 -0.21
CA THR A 94 -14.21 11.08 1.10
C THR A 94 -15.74 11.13 1.04
N SER A 95 -16.32 12.27 0.68
CA SER A 95 -17.76 12.51 0.77
C SER A 95 -18.53 12.15 -0.51
N GLU A 96 -17.99 12.46 -1.69
CA GLU A 96 -18.72 12.31 -2.95
C GLU A 96 -18.49 10.94 -3.61
N ARG A 97 -17.35 10.29 -3.32
CA ARG A 97 -16.93 8.99 -3.88
C ARG A 97 -17.07 8.90 -5.42
N ASP A 98 -16.75 9.98 -6.14
CA ASP A 98 -16.69 9.95 -7.60
C ASP A 98 -15.43 9.23 -8.07
N LYS A 99 -15.57 7.92 -8.29
CA LYS A 99 -14.47 7.02 -8.68
C LYS A 99 -13.82 7.40 -10.01
N ASN A 100 -14.50 8.17 -10.86
CA ASN A 100 -13.90 8.59 -12.14
C ASN A 100 -12.81 9.65 -11.95
N ALA A 101 -12.89 10.43 -10.87
CA ALA A 101 -11.90 11.45 -10.53
C ALA A 101 -10.70 10.89 -9.74
N TRP A 102 -10.74 9.60 -9.38
CA TRP A 102 -9.71 9.00 -8.55
C TRP A 102 -8.40 8.87 -9.32
N GLN A 103 -7.32 9.19 -8.63
CA GLN A 103 -5.96 8.86 -8.99
C GLN A 103 -5.43 7.87 -7.99
N TRP A 104 -4.60 6.95 -8.46
CA TRP A 104 -4.09 5.90 -7.61
C TRP A 104 -2.68 5.48 -7.98
N THR A 105 -1.99 4.92 -6.99
CA THR A 105 -0.71 4.23 -7.14
C THR A 105 -0.87 2.83 -6.56
N MET A 106 -0.80 1.80 -7.40
CA MET A 106 -0.73 0.42 -6.93
C MET A 106 0.73 0.05 -6.67
N MET A 107 1.00 -0.62 -5.55
CA MET A 107 2.37 -0.88 -5.14
C MET A 107 2.57 -2.17 -4.35
N LEU A 108 3.81 -2.70 -4.41
CA LEU A 108 4.25 -3.87 -3.67
C LEU A 108 5.60 -3.58 -3.01
N TYR A 109 5.67 -3.83 -1.69
CA TYR A 109 6.86 -3.57 -0.89
C TYR A 109 8.07 -4.39 -1.36
N VAL A 110 9.23 -3.73 -1.42
CA VAL A 110 10.52 -4.30 -1.77
C VAL A 110 11.44 -4.29 -0.54
N PRO A 111 11.88 -5.47 -0.07
CA PRO A 111 12.81 -5.58 1.05
C PRO A 111 14.06 -4.70 0.95
N GLU A 112 14.53 -4.16 2.08
CA GLU A 112 15.69 -3.26 2.17
C GLU A 112 17.00 -3.87 1.61
N TRP A 113 17.14 -5.20 1.67
CA TRP A 113 18.35 -5.88 1.20
C TRP A 113 18.43 -6.02 -0.32
N LEU A 114 17.37 -5.68 -1.04
CA LEU A 114 17.37 -5.69 -2.50
C LEU A 114 17.82 -4.33 -3.02
N SER A 115 18.86 -4.35 -3.85
CA SER A 115 19.42 -3.16 -4.49
C SER A 115 18.60 -2.77 -5.73
N ALA A 116 18.90 -1.58 -6.29
CA ALA A 116 18.35 -1.18 -7.58
C ALA A 116 18.78 -2.15 -8.71
N ASP A 117 19.99 -2.70 -8.63
CA ASP A 117 20.49 -3.68 -9.61
C ASP A 117 19.69 -4.99 -9.56
N ASP A 118 19.34 -5.47 -8.35
CA ASP A 118 18.47 -6.64 -8.19
C ASP A 118 17.08 -6.41 -8.81
N VAL A 119 16.53 -5.21 -8.64
CA VAL A 119 15.27 -4.79 -9.23
C VAL A 119 15.35 -4.78 -10.76
N GLU A 120 16.43 -4.25 -11.34
CA GLU A 120 16.59 -4.24 -12.80
C GLU A 120 16.81 -5.64 -13.39
N VAL A 121 17.54 -6.51 -12.70
CA VAL A 121 17.65 -7.94 -13.08
C VAL A 121 16.26 -8.61 -13.09
N ALA A 122 15.46 -8.37 -12.06
CA ALA A 122 14.10 -8.88 -11.98
C ALA A 122 13.18 -8.29 -13.06
N ARG A 123 13.31 -6.99 -13.39
CA ARG A 123 12.58 -6.32 -14.48
C ARG A 123 12.87 -7.00 -15.81
N LEU A 124 14.14 -7.19 -16.14
CA LEU A 124 14.56 -7.88 -17.37
C LEU A 124 14.00 -9.30 -17.41
N SER A 125 14.05 -10.03 -16.29
CA SER A 125 13.48 -11.38 -16.20
C SER A 125 11.97 -11.41 -16.41
N ALA A 126 11.22 -10.44 -15.87
CA ALA A 126 9.77 -10.33 -16.03
C ALA A 126 9.39 -10.07 -17.50
N GLY A 127 10.21 -9.31 -18.23
CA GLY A 127 9.99 -8.99 -19.65
C GLY A 127 10.47 -10.05 -20.66
N LYS A 128 11.11 -11.15 -20.25
CA LYS A 128 11.79 -12.10 -21.17
C LYS A 128 10.85 -12.83 -22.13
N LYS A 129 9.64 -13.22 -21.69
CA LYS A 129 8.70 -13.99 -22.54
C LYS A 129 7.82 -13.07 -23.40
N GLN A 130 7.37 -11.99 -22.79
CA GLN A 130 6.61 -10.90 -23.39
C GLN A 130 6.88 -9.70 -22.49
N ARG A 131 7.12 -8.52 -23.07
CA ARG A 131 7.30 -7.28 -22.31
C ARG A 131 5.98 -6.51 -22.35
N PRO A 132 5.14 -6.57 -21.29
CA PRO A 132 3.95 -5.73 -21.22
C PRO A 132 4.37 -4.27 -21.31
N SER A 133 3.60 -3.46 -22.03
CA SER A 133 3.84 -2.00 -22.10
C SER A 133 3.80 -1.35 -20.71
N ALA A 134 3.03 -1.92 -19.79
CA ALA A 134 2.96 -1.47 -18.40
C ALA A 134 4.26 -1.71 -17.61
N LEU A 135 5.17 -2.59 -18.05
CA LEU A 135 6.43 -2.85 -17.33
C LEU A 135 7.34 -1.63 -17.29
N ASP A 136 7.29 -0.81 -18.35
CA ASP A 136 8.06 0.44 -18.43
C ASP A 136 7.44 1.55 -17.56
N LYS A 137 6.19 1.37 -17.09
CA LYS A 137 5.52 2.26 -16.14
C LYS A 137 5.84 1.92 -14.69
N VAL A 138 6.47 0.77 -14.41
CA VAL A 138 6.80 0.36 -13.04
C VAL A 138 7.99 1.18 -12.53
N ARG A 139 7.72 2.01 -11.52
CA ARG A 139 8.70 2.80 -10.77
C ARG A 139 9.25 1.97 -9.61
N PHE A 140 10.51 2.19 -9.24
CA PHE A 140 11.08 1.69 -7.99
C PHE A 140 11.46 2.89 -7.12
N GLU A 141 10.62 3.20 -6.14
CA GLU A 141 10.69 4.46 -5.42
C GLU A 141 10.53 4.26 -3.91
N THR A 142 10.96 5.28 -3.18
CA THR A 142 10.84 5.36 -1.73
C THR A 142 9.55 6.08 -1.35
N LEU A 143 8.82 5.55 -0.38
CA LEU A 143 7.69 6.20 0.27
C LEU A 143 8.05 6.49 1.72
N ASP A 144 7.87 7.75 2.11
CA ASP A 144 8.02 8.23 3.49
C ASP A 144 6.64 8.73 3.95
N GLU A 145 5.88 7.83 4.59
CA GLU A 145 4.56 8.20 5.14
C GLU A 145 4.68 8.85 6.53
N GLY A 146 5.74 8.54 7.28
CA GLY A 146 5.94 9.03 8.64
C GLY A 146 4.80 8.67 9.59
N LEU A 147 4.22 9.68 10.24
CA LEU A 147 3.15 9.50 11.21
C LEU A 147 1.82 9.22 10.49
N CYS A 148 1.13 8.16 10.88
CA CYS A 148 -0.15 7.76 10.29
C CYS A 148 -1.18 7.40 11.36
N VAL A 149 -2.46 7.54 11.00
CA VAL A 149 -3.57 6.87 11.68
C VAL A 149 -3.96 5.65 10.86
N GLN A 150 -4.19 4.50 11.49
CA GLN A 150 -4.69 3.31 10.78
C GLN A 150 -5.71 2.50 11.57
N THR A 151 -6.59 1.79 10.85
CA THR A 151 -7.55 0.82 11.41
C THR A 151 -7.71 -0.35 10.46
N LEU A 152 -8.19 -1.49 10.95
CA LEU A 152 -8.62 -2.59 10.09
C LEU A 152 -10.09 -2.43 9.71
N HIS A 153 -10.38 -2.50 8.42
CA HIS A 153 -11.72 -2.71 7.87
C HIS A 153 -11.94 -4.20 7.57
N ILE A 154 -13.14 -4.70 7.89
CA ILE A 154 -13.62 -6.01 7.45
C ILE A 154 -14.96 -5.82 6.74
N GLY A 155 -14.98 -6.10 5.44
CA GLY A 155 -16.15 -5.88 4.60
C GLY A 155 -15.77 -5.49 3.18
N SER A 156 -16.78 -5.19 2.35
CA SER A 156 -16.57 -4.72 0.98
C SER A 156 -15.84 -3.38 0.98
N TYR A 157 -15.05 -3.09 -0.06
CA TYR A 157 -14.43 -1.77 -0.28
C TYR A 157 -15.49 -0.67 -0.39
N GLU A 158 -16.70 -1.00 -0.83
CA GLU A 158 -17.82 -0.05 -0.89
C GLU A 158 -18.34 0.39 0.48
N ASP A 159 -18.05 -0.38 1.52
CA ASP A 159 -18.56 -0.17 2.88
C ASP A 159 -17.54 0.54 3.79
N GLU A 160 -16.44 1.06 3.22
CA GLU A 160 -15.38 1.73 3.98
C GLU A 160 -15.77 3.15 4.44
N GLY A 161 -16.76 3.76 3.78
CA GLY A 161 -17.19 5.15 4.01
C GLY A 161 -17.41 5.52 5.49
N PRO A 162 -18.20 4.76 6.28
CA PRO A 162 -18.39 5.04 7.70
C PRO A 162 -17.10 4.99 8.53
N VAL A 163 -16.17 4.08 8.20
CA VAL A 163 -14.89 3.93 8.91
C VAL A 163 -13.97 5.10 8.57
N LEU A 164 -13.92 5.51 7.29
CA LEU A 164 -13.16 6.67 6.84
C LEU A 164 -13.70 7.96 7.45
N GLN A 165 -15.04 8.14 7.50
CA GLN A 165 -15.66 9.30 8.12
C GLN A 165 -15.28 9.42 9.59
N ARG A 166 -15.33 8.32 10.35
CA ARG A 166 -14.91 8.31 11.76
C ARG A 166 -13.41 8.62 11.90
N MET A 167 -12.57 8.08 11.02
CA MET A 167 -11.13 8.37 11.02
C MET A 167 -10.88 9.87 10.82
N HIS A 168 -11.50 10.46 9.81
CA HIS A 168 -11.19 11.81 9.35
C HIS A 168 -11.87 12.90 10.19
N ASN A 169 -13.09 12.67 10.66
CA ASN A 169 -13.86 13.69 11.37
C ASN A 169 -13.70 13.58 12.89
N ASP A 170 -13.71 12.37 13.44
CA ASP A 170 -13.77 12.18 14.89
C ASP A 170 -12.35 12.01 15.46
N VAL A 171 -11.61 11.03 14.93
CA VAL A 171 -10.30 10.65 15.48
C VAL A 171 -9.29 11.76 15.25
N MET A 172 -9.17 12.27 14.02
CA MET A 172 -8.20 13.35 13.75
C MET A 172 -8.49 14.62 14.53
N THR A 173 -9.77 14.97 14.74
CA THR A 173 -10.13 16.13 15.55
C THR A 173 -9.74 15.92 17.01
N THR A 174 -10.05 14.73 17.57
CA THR A 174 -9.78 14.39 18.97
C THR A 174 -8.28 14.32 19.26
N GLU A 175 -7.50 13.78 18.34
CA GLU A 175 -6.05 13.58 18.46
C GLU A 175 -5.23 14.79 17.96
N GLU A 176 -5.90 15.89 17.59
CA GLU A 176 -5.27 17.13 17.09
C GLU A 176 -4.36 16.88 15.87
N LEU A 177 -4.82 16.03 14.94
CA LEU A 177 -4.09 15.65 13.75
C LEU A 177 -4.61 16.38 12.52
N THR A 178 -3.73 16.58 11.54
CA THR A 178 -4.08 17.09 10.21
C THR A 178 -3.62 16.09 9.15
N MET A 179 -4.50 15.77 8.20
CA MET A 179 -4.17 14.87 7.09
C MET A 179 -3.00 15.41 6.27
N THR A 180 -2.13 14.50 5.87
CA THR A 180 -1.08 14.73 4.89
C THR A 180 -1.07 13.57 3.90
N GLY A 181 -0.34 13.72 2.79
CA GLY A 181 -0.14 12.64 1.83
C GLY A 181 -1.44 12.11 1.21
N LYS A 182 -1.39 10.84 0.79
CA LYS A 182 -2.47 10.14 0.07
C LYS A 182 -3.13 9.13 1.01
N HIS A 183 -4.41 8.81 0.80
CA HIS A 183 -5.04 7.72 1.52
C HIS A 183 -4.35 6.39 1.14
N HIS A 184 -4.10 5.52 2.10
CA HIS A 184 -3.34 4.30 1.89
C HIS A 184 -4.15 3.08 2.35
N GLU A 185 -4.41 2.17 1.43
CA GLU A 185 -5.06 0.89 1.66
C GLU A 185 -4.08 -0.29 1.52
N ILE A 186 -4.14 -1.25 2.44
CA ILE A 186 -3.33 -2.47 2.39
C ILE A 186 -4.25 -3.69 2.34
N TYR A 187 -4.23 -4.41 1.21
CA TYR A 187 -5.15 -5.50 0.90
C TYR A 187 -4.66 -6.84 1.45
N LEU A 188 -5.00 -7.15 2.69
CA LEU A 188 -4.57 -8.39 3.37
C LEU A 188 -5.24 -9.66 2.83
N SER A 189 -6.38 -9.50 2.15
CA SER A 189 -7.17 -10.56 1.52
C SER A 189 -7.09 -10.49 -0.01
N ASP A 190 -7.10 -11.65 -0.67
CA ASP A 190 -7.25 -11.72 -2.14
C ASP A 190 -8.75 -11.71 -2.49
N PRO A 191 -9.28 -10.67 -3.15
CA PRO A 191 -10.71 -10.53 -3.45
C PRO A 191 -11.24 -11.59 -4.41
N ARG A 192 -10.36 -12.32 -5.11
CA ARG A 192 -10.75 -13.46 -5.97
C ARG A 192 -11.00 -14.74 -5.16
N ARG A 193 -10.57 -14.77 -3.90
CA ARG A 193 -10.57 -15.97 -3.03
C ARG A 193 -11.39 -15.81 -1.77
N VAL A 194 -11.69 -14.57 -1.39
CA VAL A 194 -12.36 -14.23 -0.13
C VAL A 194 -13.64 -13.47 -0.49
N ALA A 195 -14.76 -13.86 0.11
CA ALA A 195 -16.03 -13.18 -0.10
C ALA A 195 -15.97 -11.72 0.39
N PRO A 196 -16.69 -10.77 -0.25
CA PRO A 196 -16.61 -9.34 0.07
C PRO A 196 -16.75 -9.02 1.56
N GLU A 197 -17.67 -9.66 2.26
CA GLU A 197 -17.95 -9.43 3.69
C GLU A 197 -16.84 -9.93 4.63
N LYS A 198 -15.82 -10.62 4.09
CA LYS A 198 -14.66 -11.14 4.82
C LYS A 198 -13.33 -10.56 4.34
N LEU A 199 -13.37 -9.62 3.40
CA LEU A 199 -12.16 -8.91 2.97
C LEU A 199 -11.57 -8.16 4.16
N ARG A 200 -10.25 -8.08 4.21
CA ARG A 200 -9.50 -7.44 5.27
C ARG A 200 -8.61 -6.40 4.62
N THR A 201 -8.85 -5.14 4.95
CA THR A 201 -8.10 -4.00 4.41
C THR A 201 -7.65 -3.14 5.57
N ILE A 202 -6.35 -2.83 5.66
CA ILE A 202 -5.92 -1.77 6.58
C ILE A 202 -6.13 -0.46 5.85
N LEU A 203 -6.89 0.43 6.48
CA LEU A 203 -7.08 1.80 6.03
C LEU A 203 -6.10 2.67 6.82
N ARG A 204 -5.27 3.43 6.12
CA ARG A 204 -4.24 4.28 6.70
C ARG A 204 -4.31 5.68 6.11
N GLN A 205 -4.14 6.68 6.95
CA GLN A 205 -4.01 8.08 6.54
C GLN A 205 -2.74 8.68 7.14
N PRO A 206 -1.78 9.16 6.31
CA PRO A 206 -0.68 9.98 6.79
C PRO A 206 -1.18 11.28 7.42
N VAL A 207 -0.51 11.72 8.49
CA VAL A 207 -0.91 12.86 9.32
C VAL A 207 0.30 13.61 9.84
N THR A 208 0.10 14.85 10.26
CA THR A 208 1.00 15.57 11.14
C THR A 208 0.26 16.02 12.39
N ARG A 209 0.99 16.21 13.48
CA ARG A 209 0.41 16.85 14.68
C ARG A 209 0.14 18.31 14.37
N ARG A 210 -1.04 18.80 14.73
CA ARG A 210 -1.34 20.23 14.68
C ARG A 210 -0.40 20.92 15.67
N PHE A 211 0.49 21.76 15.16
CA PHE A 211 1.31 22.62 16.02
C PHE A 211 0.46 23.80 16.46
N ASP A 212 0.09 23.83 17.73
CA ASP A 212 -0.30 25.08 18.38
C ASP A 212 0.98 25.87 18.64
N GLY A 213 1.27 26.86 17.78
CA GLY A 213 2.28 27.87 18.10
C GLY A 213 1.94 28.54 19.44
N PRO A 214 2.93 29.12 20.16
CA PRO A 214 2.64 29.78 21.44
C PRO A 214 1.53 30.81 21.25
N ALA A 215 0.46 30.66 22.03
CA ALA A 215 -0.68 31.57 22.01
C ALA A 215 -0.15 33.00 22.18
N ASN A 216 -0.31 33.80 21.13
CA ASN A 216 0.06 35.22 21.16
C ASN A 216 -0.89 35.87 22.18
N THR A 217 -0.39 36.06 23.39
CA THR A 217 -1.13 36.72 24.47
C THR A 217 -1.02 38.23 24.18
N PRO A 218 -2.15 38.97 24.11
CA PRO A 218 -2.16 40.38 23.72
C PRO A 218 -1.36 41.28 24.64
#